data_AF-A0A7X9X9Y6-F1
#
_entry.id   AF-A0A7X9X9Y6-F1
#
_cell.length_a   1.000
_cell.length_b   1.000
_cell.length_c   1.000
_cell.angle_alpha   90.00
_cell.angle_beta   90.00
_cell.angle_gamma   90.00
#
_symmetry.space_group_name_H-M   'P 1'
#
loop_
_entity.id
_entity.type
_entity.pdbx_description
1 polymer ?
#
loop_
_entity_poly.entity_id
_entity_poly.type
_entity_poly.pdbx_seq_one_letter_code
_entity_poly.pdbx_strand_id
1 'polypeptide(L)'
;MASKTLHVSKKENSLVISYDWYEKSVFIIFGGVIAFSYFLYILHGVLIDLFNALSIFFLFVLFFYLAILAFILFMTYLSLCSLCNTTTIKIENEELTIENSPFPIPWKSNVKLDVNDIEQLYVEKNKMYISDGEGNLMLNPQTEGEFPDTISRIKQGLKGEMSLYLRTTTGKSVEVLSMAQLGSHERAINIERTIEDYLNIQDYAVEGEHEGEKKFTKEELRRNLDKKKINPTAIAISDLKEGFVFDYDLYSWMITFMIQYDWLSGSTDRLLQMVSDSGDNKLLYLQEQFSGIIPWMETKSENFKFPSFDKSAGSNIPYSLDHNGENYSLSQTNDGKLFHKKQILGSEVSQYFFLNSDDTKSIRIIWLSDSNYSIYLGEKKEERHFDNILHSS
;
A
#
# COMPACT_ATOMS: atom_id res chain seq x y z
N MET A 1 0.14 34.32 1.61
CA MET A 1 0.78 33.20 0.87
C MET A 1 -0.14 32.82 -0.27
N ALA A 2 0.35 32.77 -1.51
CA ALA A 2 -0.46 32.20 -2.59
C ALA A 2 -0.59 30.69 -2.32
N SER A 3 -1.83 30.20 -2.26
CA SER A 3 -2.11 28.79 -2.08
C SER A 3 -1.61 28.03 -3.32
N LYS A 4 -0.62 27.14 -3.14
CA LYS A 4 -0.21 26.19 -4.19
C LYS A 4 -1.45 25.49 -4.73
N THR A 5 -1.65 25.50 -6.04
CA THR A 5 -2.87 24.98 -6.65
C THR A 5 -2.67 23.50 -6.98
N LEU A 6 -3.47 22.65 -6.33
CA LEU A 6 -3.54 21.23 -6.62
C LEU A 6 -4.64 21.03 -7.66
N HIS A 7 -4.32 20.41 -8.79
CA HIS A 7 -5.29 20.09 -9.82
C HIS A 7 -5.50 18.58 -9.86
N VAL A 8 -6.70 18.13 -9.49
CA VAL A 8 -7.10 16.72 -9.55
C VAL A 8 -8.08 16.54 -10.69
N SER A 9 -7.76 15.69 -11.65
CA SER A 9 -8.63 15.30 -12.76
C SER A 9 -8.83 13.79 -12.73
N LYS A 10 -10.06 13.36 -12.42
CA LYS A 10 -10.46 11.94 -12.39
C LYS A 10 -11.32 11.64 -13.63
N LYS A 11 -10.88 10.68 -14.42
CA LYS A 11 -11.65 10.03 -15.51
C LYS A 11 -11.80 8.55 -15.17
N GLU A 12 -12.62 7.84 -15.94
CA GLU A 12 -12.89 6.40 -15.74
C GLU A 12 -11.59 5.58 -15.64
N ASN A 13 -10.69 5.74 -16.62
CA ASN A 13 -9.45 4.96 -16.71
C ASN A 13 -8.17 5.79 -16.48
N SER A 14 -8.30 7.02 -15.99
CA SER A 14 -7.13 7.81 -15.61
C SER A 14 -7.37 8.71 -14.41
N LEU A 15 -6.41 8.75 -13.48
CA LEU A 15 -6.30 9.79 -12.46
C LEU A 15 -5.07 10.64 -12.75
N VAL A 16 -5.23 11.96 -12.81
CA VAL A 16 -4.12 12.90 -12.97
C VAL A 16 -4.17 13.90 -11.82
N ILE A 17 -3.10 13.93 -11.03
CA ILE A 17 -2.88 14.91 -9.97
C ILE A 17 -1.67 15.75 -10.39
N SER A 18 -1.90 17.04 -10.65
CA SER A 18 -0.85 17.98 -11.05
C SER A 18 -0.62 19.01 -9.96
N TYR A 19 0.65 19.34 -9.76
CA TYR A 19 1.13 20.24 -8.74
C TYR A 19 2.16 21.22 -9.31
N ASP A 20 1.86 22.51 -9.26
CA ASP A 20 2.76 23.56 -9.73
C ASP A 20 3.76 23.96 -8.65
N TRP A 21 5.03 24.09 -9.02
CA TRP A 21 6.11 24.45 -8.09
C TRP A 21 6.18 25.96 -7.81
N TYR A 22 5.44 26.75 -8.59
CA TYR A 22 5.51 28.19 -8.59
C TYR A 22 5.16 28.79 -7.22
N GLU A 23 6.10 29.56 -6.68
CA GLU A 23 5.88 30.45 -5.53
C GLU A 23 6.29 31.88 -5.86
N LYS A 24 5.54 32.87 -5.35
CA LYS A 24 5.83 34.29 -5.60
C LYS A 24 7.23 34.72 -5.14
N SER A 25 7.75 34.09 -4.09
CA SER A 25 9.11 34.30 -3.57
C SER A 25 10.19 33.91 -4.58
N VAL A 26 9.96 32.88 -5.38
CA VAL A 26 10.91 32.40 -6.40
C VAL A 26 11.14 33.46 -7.46
N PHE A 27 10.13 34.26 -7.80
CA PHE A 27 10.30 35.38 -8.74
C PHE A 27 11.28 36.43 -8.21
N ILE A 28 11.24 36.71 -6.90
CA ILE A 28 12.19 37.64 -6.25
C ILE A 28 13.60 37.05 -6.26
N ILE A 29 13.75 35.76 -5.94
CA ILE A 29 15.04 35.05 -5.98
C ILE A 29 15.61 35.09 -7.40
N PHE A 30 14.81 34.74 -8.40
CA PHE A 30 15.21 34.75 -9.81
C PHE A 30 15.66 36.15 -10.26
N GLY A 31 14.90 37.20 -9.94
CA GLY A 31 15.29 38.57 -10.22
C GLY A 31 16.59 38.98 -9.51
N GLY A 32 16.77 38.53 -8.26
CA GLY A 32 18.00 38.72 -7.50
C GLY A 32 19.21 38.03 -8.13
N VAL A 33 19.06 36.80 -8.63
CA VAL A 33 20.12 36.06 -9.35
C VAL A 33 20.51 36.79 -10.64
N ILE A 34 19.53 37.30 -11.41
CA ILE A 34 19.81 38.10 -12.62
C ILE A 34 20.57 39.38 -12.27
N ALA A 35 20.11 40.12 -11.26
CA ALA A 35 20.76 41.36 -10.83
C ALA A 35 22.19 41.10 -10.32
N PHE A 36 22.40 40.03 -9.56
CA PHE A 36 23.72 39.64 -9.06
C PHE A 36 24.66 39.19 -10.20
N SER A 37 24.13 38.47 -11.20
CA SER A 37 24.89 38.09 -12.39
C SER A 37 25.37 39.33 -13.17
N TYR A 38 24.50 40.33 -13.33
CA TYR A 38 24.85 41.60 -13.96
C TYR A 38 25.91 42.38 -13.16
N PHE A 39 25.77 42.42 -11.84
CA PHE A 39 26.78 43.03 -10.96
C PHE A 39 28.14 42.35 -11.11
N LEU A 40 28.20 41.03 -11.16
CA LEU A 40 29.45 40.29 -11.33
C LEU A 40 30.08 40.49 -12.71
N TYR A 41 29.27 40.67 -13.74
CA TYR A 41 29.78 41.05 -15.06
C TYR A 41 30.51 42.41 -15.02
N ILE A 42 29.93 43.41 -14.34
CA ILE A 42 30.58 44.71 -14.14
C ILE A 42 31.86 44.56 -13.31
N LEU A 43 31.78 43.81 -12.20
CA LEU A 43 32.92 43.56 -11.32
C LEU A 43 34.06 42.86 -12.07
N HIS A 44 33.73 41.90 -12.96
CA HIS A 44 34.71 41.20 -13.78
C HIS A 44 35.50 42.16 -14.67
N GLY A 45 34.85 43.14 -15.29
CA GLY A 45 35.52 44.17 -16.09
C GLY A 45 36.57 44.95 -15.30
N VAL A 46 36.23 45.40 -14.08
CA VAL A 46 37.16 46.10 -13.19
C VAL A 46 38.30 45.20 -12.73
N LEU A 47 37.99 43.94 -12.47
CA LEU A 47 38.93 42.97 -11.94
C LEU A 47 39.96 42.50 -12.98
N ILE A 48 39.60 42.40 -14.26
CA ILE A 48 40.56 42.03 -15.33
C ILE A 48 41.76 42.99 -15.35
N ASP A 49 41.50 44.29 -15.28
CA ASP A 49 42.56 45.31 -15.29
C ASP A 49 43.48 45.18 -14.07
N LEU A 50 42.91 44.84 -12.91
CA LEU A 50 43.67 44.59 -11.68
C LEU A 50 44.48 43.28 -11.74
N PHE A 51 43.95 42.23 -12.37
CA PHE A 51 44.61 40.92 -12.45
C PHE A 51 45.78 40.87 -13.42
N ASN A 52 45.74 41.66 -14.50
CA ASN A 52 46.88 41.81 -15.40
C ASN A 52 48.13 42.34 -14.67
N ALA A 53 47.96 43.00 -13.52
CA ALA A 53 49.07 43.52 -12.71
C ALA A 53 49.63 42.53 -11.66
N LEU A 54 48.90 41.47 -11.31
CA LEU A 54 49.23 40.58 -10.16
C LEU A 54 49.24 39.10 -10.59
N SER A 55 50.35 38.67 -11.22
CA SER A 55 50.48 37.34 -11.85
C SER A 55 50.40 36.14 -10.89
N ILE A 56 50.75 36.31 -9.61
CA ILE A 56 50.88 35.20 -8.65
C ILE A 56 49.51 34.70 -8.12
N PHE A 57 48.47 35.53 -8.14
CA PHE A 57 47.13 35.17 -7.60
C PHE A 57 46.12 34.74 -8.68
N PHE A 58 46.49 34.81 -9.95
CA PHE A 58 45.57 34.61 -11.08
C PHE A 58 44.78 33.29 -11.01
N LEU A 59 45.46 32.17 -10.72
CA LEU A 59 44.81 30.85 -10.68
C LEU A 59 43.78 30.72 -9.55
N PHE A 60 44.07 31.25 -8.37
CA PHE A 60 43.16 31.20 -7.22
C PHE A 60 41.89 32.00 -7.50
N VAL A 61 42.07 33.21 -8.04
CA VAL A 61 40.97 34.09 -8.42
C VAL A 61 40.12 33.45 -9.52
N LEU A 62 40.76 32.88 -10.55
CA LEU A 62 40.06 32.22 -11.64
C LEU A 62 39.20 31.06 -11.12
N PHE A 63 39.74 30.24 -10.23
CA PHE A 63 38.98 29.17 -9.59
C PHE A 63 37.78 29.71 -8.81
N PHE A 64 37.97 30.75 -8.00
CA PHE A 64 36.89 31.38 -7.23
C PHE A 64 35.79 31.96 -8.15
N TYR A 65 36.20 32.60 -9.24
CA TYR A 65 35.28 33.12 -10.24
C TYR A 65 34.47 32.01 -10.92
N LEU A 66 35.11 30.90 -11.31
CA LEU A 66 34.42 29.74 -11.87
C LEU A 66 33.45 29.10 -10.87
N ALA A 67 33.81 29.05 -9.58
CA ALA A 67 32.92 28.56 -8.53
C ALA A 67 31.67 29.44 -8.36
N ILE A 68 31.84 30.77 -8.36
CA ILE A 68 30.72 31.72 -8.33
C ILE A 68 29.83 31.56 -9.58
N LEU A 69 30.45 31.45 -10.76
CA LEU A 69 29.71 31.26 -12.01
C LEU A 69 28.88 29.97 -11.99
N ALA A 70 29.48 28.87 -11.51
CA ALA A 70 28.79 27.59 -11.34
C ALA A 70 27.62 27.70 -10.35
N PHE A 71 27.82 28.39 -9.22
CA PHE A 71 26.78 28.64 -8.24
C PHE A 71 25.60 29.44 -8.83
N ILE A 72 25.88 30.49 -9.61
CA ILE A 72 24.85 31.30 -10.27
C ILE A 72 24.07 30.48 -11.28
N LEU A 73 24.76 29.69 -12.10
CA LEU A 73 24.11 28.82 -13.08
C LEU A 73 23.21 27.80 -12.38
N PHE A 74 23.69 27.21 -11.28
CA PHE A 74 22.90 26.31 -10.44
C PHE A 74 21.66 27.00 -9.83
N MET A 75 21.82 28.19 -9.24
CA MET A 75 20.70 28.93 -8.65
C MET A 75 19.69 29.41 -9.70
N THR A 76 20.17 29.79 -10.89
CA THR A 76 19.32 30.14 -12.03
C THR A 76 18.51 28.93 -12.47
N TYR A 77 19.16 27.78 -12.60
CA TYR A 77 18.50 26.52 -12.95
C TYR A 77 17.44 26.12 -11.93
N LEU A 78 17.78 26.16 -10.64
CA LEU A 78 16.82 25.89 -9.55
C LEU A 78 15.62 26.85 -9.62
N SER A 79 15.87 28.14 -9.82
CA SER A 79 14.81 29.14 -9.92
C SER A 79 13.92 28.90 -11.13
N LEU A 80 14.47 28.53 -12.29
CA LEU A 80 13.70 28.16 -13.48
C LEU A 80 12.86 26.91 -13.25
N CYS A 81 13.43 25.88 -12.62
CA CYS A 81 12.68 24.68 -12.23
C CYS A 81 11.51 25.06 -11.30
N SER A 82 11.75 25.84 -10.26
CA SER A 82 10.68 26.28 -9.35
C SER A 82 9.63 27.17 -10.02
N LEU A 83 9.97 27.94 -11.05
CA LEU A 83 9.01 28.79 -11.77
C LEU A 83 8.16 28.00 -12.77
N CYS A 84 8.75 27.02 -13.45
CA CYS A 84 8.15 26.40 -14.62
C CYS A 84 7.73 24.94 -14.40
N ASN A 85 8.30 24.25 -13.41
CA ASN A 85 8.02 22.84 -13.25
C ASN A 85 6.66 22.58 -12.59
N THR A 86 6.04 21.51 -13.07
CA THR A 86 4.87 20.86 -12.51
C THR A 86 5.24 19.40 -12.24
N THR A 87 4.88 18.91 -11.07
CA THR A 87 4.89 17.47 -10.78
C THR A 87 3.52 16.91 -11.13
N THR A 88 3.51 15.90 -11.99
CA THR A 88 2.30 15.20 -12.38
C THR A 88 2.38 13.76 -11.92
N ILE A 89 1.44 13.36 -11.07
CA ILE A 89 1.17 11.97 -10.73
C ILE A 89 0.04 11.53 -11.64
N LYS A 90 0.32 10.58 -12.53
CA LYS A 90 -0.65 10.07 -13.49
C LYS A 90 -0.75 8.57 -13.33
N ILE A 91 -1.97 8.12 -13.08
CA ILE A 91 -2.35 6.71 -13.02
C ILE A 91 -3.16 6.44 -14.27
N GLU A 92 -2.62 5.65 -15.19
CA GLU A 92 -3.28 5.27 -16.44
C GLU A 92 -2.78 3.89 -16.87
N ASN A 93 -3.67 3.05 -17.42
CA ASN A 93 -3.32 1.73 -17.95
C ASN A 93 -2.51 0.87 -16.97
N GLU A 94 -2.88 0.85 -15.69
CA GLU A 94 -2.20 0.07 -14.63
C GLU A 94 -0.76 0.54 -14.35
N GLU A 95 -0.36 1.70 -14.85
CA GLU A 95 0.93 2.31 -14.52
C GLU A 95 0.70 3.59 -13.72
N LEU A 96 1.38 3.70 -12.57
CA LEU A 96 1.54 4.95 -11.84
C LEU A 96 2.85 5.60 -12.28
N THR A 97 2.73 6.81 -12.82
CA THR A 97 3.84 7.63 -13.30
C THR A 97 3.93 8.90 -12.49
N ILE A 98 5.15 9.25 -12.07
CA ILE A 98 5.47 10.50 -11.38
C ILE A 98 6.51 11.22 -12.22
N GLU A 99 6.11 12.33 -12.81
CA GLU A 99 6.96 13.08 -13.73
C GLU A 99 7.12 14.53 -13.27
N ASN A 100 8.32 15.05 -13.40
CA ASN A 100 8.61 16.47 -13.19
C ASN A 100 8.96 17.08 -14.55
N SER A 101 8.15 18.04 -15.00
CA SER A 101 8.27 18.64 -16.33
C SER A 101 8.03 20.15 -16.27
N PRO A 102 8.57 20.97 -17.18
CA PRO A 102 9.31 20.58 -18.38
C PRO A 102 10.80 20.32 -18.15
N PHE A 103 11.41 20.87 -17.09
CA PHE A 103 12.83 20.70 -16.84
C PHE A 103 13.11 19.47 -15.97
N PRO A 104 14.04 18.58 -16.37
CA PRO A 104 14.40 17.43 -15.56
C PRO A 104 15.06 17.88 -14.24
N ILE A 105 15.05 17.03 -13.21
CA ILE A 105 15.75 17.32 -11.95
C ILE A 105 16.90 16.31 -11.84
N PRO A 106 18.18 16.74 -11.79
CA PRO A 106 19.31 15.82 -11.83
C PRO A 106 19.32 14.77 -10.71
N TRP A 107 18.73 15.09 -9.55
CA TRP A 107 18.69 14.22 -8.37
C TRP A 107 17.35 13.50 -8.15
N LYS A 108 16.31 13.77 -8.96
CA LYS A 108 15.01 13.11 -8.83
C LYS A 108 14.56 12.61 -10.20
N SER A 109 14.70 11.31 -10.42
CA SER A 109 14.23 10.66 -11.64
C SER A 109 12.71 10.58 -11.67
N ASN A 110 12.14 10.59 -12.87
CA ASN A 110 10.75 10.20 -13.05
C ASN A 110 10.58 8.74 -12.58
N VAL A 111 9.47 8.46 -11.93
CA VAL A 111 9.15 7.14 -11.39
C VAL A 111 8.02 6.54 -12.21
N LYS A 112 8.16 5.28 -12.58
CA LYS A 112 7.12 4.47 -13.21
C LYS A 112 6.98 3.19 -12.40
N LEU A 113 5.79 2.89 -11.92
CA LEU A 113 5.47 1.73 -11.11
C LEU A 113 4.23 1.05 -11.67
N ASP A 114 4.23 -0.27 -11.69
CA ASP A 114 3.01 -1.03 -11.92
C ASP A 114 2.08 -0.81 -10.72
N VAL A 115 0.80 -0.56 -10.97
CA VAL A 115 -0.21 -0.37 -9.92
C VAL A 115 -0.34 -1.62 -9.05
N ASN A 116 -0.12 -2.81 -9.59
CA ASN A 116 -0.14 -4.07 -8.84
C ASN A 116 1.04 -4.20 -7.88
N ASP A 117 2.14 -3.49 -8.13
CA ASP A 117 3.28 -3.42 -7.22
C ASP A 117 3.05 -2.46 -6.06
N ILE A 118 1.94 -1.69 -6.07
CA ILE A 118 1.60 -0.73 -5.02
C ILE A 118 0.86 -1.45 -3.89
N GLU A 119 1.51 -1.54 -2.74
CA GLU A 119 0.92 -2.12 -1.55
C GLU A 119 0.01 -1.09 -0.86
N GLN A 120 0.57 0.09 -0.57
CA GLN A 120 -0.09 1.16 0.19
C GLN A 120 0.53 2.54 -0.10
N LEU A 121 -0.24 3.61 0.11
CA LEU A 121 0.28 4.97 0.27
C LEU A 121 0.20 5.40 1.74
N TYR A 122 1.16 6.17 2.21
CA TYR A 122 1.14 6.67 3.58
C TYR A 122 1.85 8.02 3.68
N VAL A 123 1.45 8.82 4.66
CA VAL A 123 2.09 10.11 4.95
C VAL A 123 3.04 9.95 6.11
N GLU A 124 4.33 10.03 5.82
CA GLU A 124 5.37 9.98 6.85
C GLU A 124 5.69 11.38 7.35
N LYS A 125 5.74 11.51 8.68
CA LYS A 125 6.23 12.73 9.31
C LYS A 125 7.76 12.69 9.30
N ASN A 126 8.38 13.58 8.53
CA ASN A 126 9.83 13.70 8.54
C ASN A 126 10.28 14.07 9.97
N LYS A 127 11.19 13.26 10.53
CA LYS A 127 11.79 13.54 11.83
C LYS A 127 12.60 14.82 11.72
N MET A 128 12.05 15.92 12.22
CA MET A 128 12.82 17.15 12.38
C MET A 128 13.86 16.94 13.47
N TYR A 129 15.14 17.02 13.11
CA TYR A 129 16.23 17.12 14.07
C TYR A 129 16.28 18.57 14.56
N ILE A 130 16.24 18.75 15.88
CA ILE A 130 16.43 20.07 16.48
C ILE A 130 17.91 20.14 16.88
N SER A 131 18.59 21.18 16.41
CA SER A 131 19.94 21.48 16.91
C SER A 131 19.82 21.98 18.36
N ASP A 132 20.57 21.39 19.27
CA ASP A 132 20.61 21.75 20.70
C ASP A 132 21.30 23.10 20.98
N GLY A 133 21.75 23.83 19.95
CA GLY A 133 22.51 25.08 20.09
C GLY A 133 24.02 24.87 20.27
N GLU A 134 24.47 23.65 20.58
CA GLU A 134 25.88 23.24 20.60
C GLU A 134 26.29 22.55 19.29
N GLY A 135 25.36 22.40 18.35
CA GLY A 135 25.58 21.80 17.05
C GLY A 135 25.30 20.29 17.01
N ASN A 136 24.82 19.69 18.11
CA ASN A 136 24.34 18.31 18.06
C ASN A 136 22.92 18.29 17.50
N LEU A 137 22.69 17.43 16.51
CA LEU A 137 21.37 17.12 16.00
C LEU A 137 20.71 16.13 16.96
N MET A 138 19.87 16.63 17.86
CA MET A 138 19.03 15.76 18.66
C MET A 138 17.80 15.39 17.83
N LEU A 139 17.54 14.08 17.68
CA LEU A 139 16.21 13.62 17.29
C LEU A 139 15.24 14.26 18.26
N ASN A 140 14.30 15.06 17.76
CA ASN A 140 13.25 15.62 18.62
C ASN A 140 12.60 14.44 19.34
N PRO A 141 12.78 14.30 20.67
CA PRO A 141 12.30 13.12 21.37
C PRO A 141 10.78 13.21 21.36
N GLN A 142 10.16 12.48 20.43
CA GLN A 142 8.77 12.07 20.54
C GLN A 142 8.73 10.99 21.62
N THR A 143 8.94 11.39 22.86
CA THR A 143 8.69 10.56 24.03
C THR A 143 7.72 11.33 24.89
N GLU A 144 6.51 10.77 24.96
CA GLU A 144 5.48 11.01 25.95
C GLU A 144 6.11 11.25 27.33
N GLY A 145 6.17 12.52 27.71
CA GLY A 145 6.77 12.95 28.96
C GLY A 145 6.56 14.44 29.10
N GLU A 146 5.92 14.86 30.19
CA GLU A 146 5.61 16.26 30.50
C GLU A 146 6.89 17.10 30.45
N PHE A 147 7.06 17.85 29.35
CA PHE A 147 8.09 18.88 29.27
C PHE A 147 7.52 20.23 29.75
N PRO A 148 8.31 21.04 30.46
CA PRO A 148 7.88 22.31 31.04
C PRO A 148 7.37 23.29 29.97
N ASP A 149 6.41 24.14 30.37
CA ASP A 149 5.60 25.05 29.56
C ASP A 149 6.36 25.92 28.54
N THR A 150 7.68 26.08 28.68
CA THR A 150 8.53 26.86 27.78
C THR A 150 8.62 26.27 26.37
N ILE A 151 8.47 24.94 26.19
CA ILE A 151 8.54 24.29 24.87
C ILE A 151 7.22 24.39 24.08
N SER A 152 6.10 24.67 24.76
CA SER A 152 4.77 24.80 24.11
C SER A 152 4.73 25.93 23.07
N ARG A 153 5.47 27.03 23.28
CA ARG A 153 5.59 28.15 22.34
C ARG A 153 6.46 27.84 21.11
N ILE A 154 7.46 26.98 21.25
CA ILE A 154 8.30 26.53 20.12
C ILE A 154 7.53 25.50 19.27
N LYS A 155 6.74 24.64 19.91
CA LYS A 155 5.89 23.64 19.23
C LYS A 155 4.82 24.25 18.32
N GLN A 156 4.33 25.47 18.59
CA GLN A 156 3.34 26.14 17.72
C GLN A 156 3.92 26.67 16.40
N GLY A 157 5.25 26.77 16.26
CA GLY A 157 5.92 27.21 15.02
C GLY A 157 6.47 26.08 14.15
N LEU A 158 6.73 24.91 14.73
CA LEU A 158 7.25 23.74 14.02
C LEU A 158 6.11 22.96 13.39
N LYS A 159 5.59 23.46 12.25
CA LYS A 159 4.71 22.66 11.39
C LYS A 159 5.49 21.44 10.94
N GLY A 160 5.10 20.27 11.44
CA GLY A 160 5.64 18.97 11.03
C GLY A 160 5.73 18.88 9.51
N GLU A 161 6.94 18.67 9.01
CA GLU A 161 7.19 18.47 7.60
C GLU A 161 6.73 17.07 7.23
N MET A 162 5.91 16.93 6.20
CA MET A 162 5.32 15.65 5.82
C MET A 162 5.55 15.39 4.35
N SER A 163 5.86 14.13 4.03
CA SER A 163 6.04 13.68 2.65
C SER A 163 5.12 12.49 2.41
N LEU A 164 4.61 12.38 1.19
CA LEU A 164 3.76 11.27 0.76
C LEU A 164 4.67 10.17 0.21
N TYR A 165 4.57 8.98 0.78
CA TYR A 165 5.31 7.81 0.35
C TYR A 165 4.36 6.75 -0.19
N LEU A 166 4.93 5.90 -1.04
CA LEU A 166 4.31 4.72 -1.57
C LEU A 166 5.15 3.52 -1.16
N ARG A 167 4.53 2.52 -0.56
CA ARG A 167 5.15 1.23 -0.24
C ARG A 167 4.84 0.24 -1.35
N THR A 168 5.87 -0.41 -1.88
CA THR A 168 5.70 -1.49 -2.85
C THR A 168 5.46 -2.83 -2.17
N THR A 169 4.93 -3.81 -2.89
CA THR A 169 4.76 -5.21 -2.43
C THR A 169 6.07 -5.87 -1.98
N THR A 170 7.22 -5.36 -2.43
CA THR A 170 8.56 -5.79 -1.98
C THR A 170 8.99 -5.13 -0.66
N GLY A 171 8.14 -4.28 -0.07
CA GLY A 171 8.42 -3.49 1.13
C GLY A 171 9.27 -2.24 0.88
N LYS A 172 9.57 -1.87 -0.37
CA LYS A 172 10.37 -0.67 -0.69
C LYS A 172 9.49 0.57 -0.62
N SER A 173 9.94 1.60 0.09
CA SER A 173 9.29 2.91 0.11
C SER A 173 9.84 3.83 -0.99
N VAL A 174 8.94 4.53 -1.68
CA VAL A 174 9.24 5.50 -2.74
C VAL A 174 8.56 6.81 -2.40
N GLU A 175 9.32 7.90 -2.33
CA GLU A 175 8.76 9.23 -2.11
C GLU A 175 7.98 9.70 -3.35
N VAL A 176 6.66 9.87 -3.19
CA VAL A 176 5.75 10.33 -4.24
C VAL A 176 5.78 11.85 -4.34
N LEU A 177 5.53 12.53 -3.20
CA LEU A 177 5.57 13.98 -3.09
C LEU A 177 6.37 14.38 -1.85
N SER A 178 7.34 15.26 -2.07
CA SER A 178 8.12 15.87 -1.00
C SER A 178 7.29 16.89 -0.22
N MET A 179 7.74 17.18 0.99
CA MET A 179 7.22 18.26 1.81
C MET A 179 7.15 19.61 1.09
N ALA A 180 8.19 19.96 0.33
CA ALA A 180 8.23 21.20 -0.44
C ALA A 180 7.06 21.29 -1.41
N GLN A 181 6.55 20.16 -1.90
CA GLN A 181 5.40 20.12 -2.81
C GLN A 181 4.07 20.19 -2.03
N LEU A 182 3.88 19.36 -1.02
CA LEU A 182 2.58 19.22 -0.34
C LEU A 182 2.11 20.52 0.35
N GLY A 183 3.00 21.25 0.99
CA GLY A 183 2.73 22.55 1.63
C GLY A 183 1.83 22.50 2.88
N SER A 184 0.99 21.47 3.04
CA SER A 184 0.26 21.18 4.27
C SER A 184 -0.04 19.69 4.43
N HIS A 185 -0.21 19.27 5.69
CA HIS A 185 -0.60 17.90 6.06
C HIS A 185 -1.94 17.48 5.44
N GLU A 186 -2.96 18.32 5.56
CA GLU A 186 -4.30 18.04 5.05
C GLU A 186 -4.30 17.72 3.54
N ARG A 187 -3.42 18.37 2.78
CA ARG A 187 -3.25 18.08 1.35
C ARG A 187 -2.61 16.73 1.11
N ALA A 188 -1.63 16.36 1.92
CA ALA A 188 -0.98 15.05 1.82
C ALA A 188 -2.01 13.93 2.02
N ILE A 189 -2.81 14.01 3.09
CA ILE A 189 -3.90 13.06 3.37
C ILE A 189 -4.92 13.05 2.22
N ASN A 190 -5.29 14.21 1.70
CA ASN A 190 -6.30 14.26 0.64
C ASN A 190 -5.79 13.62 -0.67
N ILE A 191 -4.50 13.80 -1.00
CA ILE A 191 -3.87 13.15 -2.16
C ILE A 191 -3.74 11.65 -1.93
N GLU A 192 -3.28 11.21 -0.76
CA GLU A 192 -3.23 9.81 -0.33
C GLU A 192 -4.58 9.14 -0.55
N ARG A 193 -5.64 9.64 0.12
CA ARG A 193 -7.01 9.11 0.00
C ARG A 193 -7.52 9.12 -1.44
N THR A 194 -7.26 10.19 -2.20
CA THR A 194 -7.69 10.25 -3.61
C THR A 194 -7.04 9.16 -4.45
N ILE A 195 -5.75 8.88 -4.24
CA ILE A 195 -5.04 7.82 -4.95
C ILE A 195 -5.52 6.45 -4.49
N GLU A 196 -5.68 6.26 -3.18
CA GLU A 196 -6.13 4.99 -2.60
C GLU A 196 -7.55 4.63 -3.05
N ASP A 197 -8.48 5.58 -2.99
CA ASP A 197 -9.86 5.42 -3.48
C ASP A 197 -9.89 5.10 -4.98
N TYR A 198 -8.97 5.69 -5.76
CA TYR A 198 -8.89 5.43 -7.20
C TYR A 198 -8.33 4.05 -7.50
N LEU A 199 -7.34 3.61 -6.74
CA LEU A 199 -6.66 2.32 -6.90
C LEU A 199 -7.32 1.18 -6.12
N ASN A 200 -8.40 1.46 -5.37
CA ASN A 200 -9.02 0.54 -4.43
C ASN A 200 -7.98 -0.05 -3.44
N ILE A 201 -7.06 0.80 -2.97
CA ILE A 201 -6.08 0.46 -1.95
C ILE A 201 -6.74 0.61 -0.59
N GLN A 202 -6.59 -0.41 0.24
CA GLN A 202 -7.05 -0.37 1.61
C GLN A 202 -5.98 0.28 2.48
N ASP A 203 -6.40 1.30 3.22
CA ASP A 203 -5.56 2.02 4.16
C ASP A 203 -5.37 1.22 5.47
N TYR A 204 -4.15 1.15 5.97
CA TYR A 204 -3.78 0.46 7.21
C TYR A 204 -2.61 1.14 7.93
N ALA A 205 -2.38 0.84 9.19
CA ALA A 205 -1.31 1.48 9.96
C ALA A 205 0.08 1.10 9.43
N VAL A 206 0.90 2.09 9.05
CA VAL A 206 2.33 1.88 8.72
C VAL A 206 3.22 2.39 9.84
N GLU A 207 4.29 1.66 10.16
CA GLU A 207 5.29 2.11 11.13
C GLU A 207 5.93 3.43 10.67
N GLY A 208 5.90 4.46 11.51
CA GLY A 208 6.43 5.80 11.20
C GLY A 208 5.44 6.73 10.50
N GLU A 209 4.27 6.22 10.12
CA GLU A 209 3.16 7.05 9.63
C GLU A 209 2.76 8.10 10.67
N HIS A 210 2.34 9.27 10.20
CA HIS A 210 1.83 10.30 11.10
C HIS A 210 0.62 9.77 11.89
N GLU A 211 0.73 9.79 13.22
CA GLU A 211 -0.33 9.40 14.17
C GLU A 211 -1.64 10.17 13.90
N GLY A 212 -2.48 9.60 13.04
CA GLY A 212 -3.85 10.03 12.81
C GLY A 212 -4.83 9.27 13.70
N GLU A 213 -6.08 9.15 13.24
CA GLU A 213 -7.05 8.21 13.82
C GLU A 213 -6.41 6.81 13.93
N LYS A 214 -6.79 6.02 14.94
CA LYS A 214 -6.27 4.65 15.11
C LYS A 214 -6.60 3.83 13.85
N LYS A 215 -5.64 3.74 12.93
CA LYS A 215 -5.70 2.84 11.77
C LYS A 215 -5.52 1.41 12.28
N PHE A 216 -6.25 0.49 11.67
CA PHE A 216 -6.10 -0.94 11.97
C PHE A 216 -4.80 -1.46 11.37
N THR A 217 -4.23 -2.51 11.96
CA THR A 217 -3.05 -3.14 11.37
C THR A 217 -3.44 -3.94 10.13
N LYS A 218 -2.45 -4.24 9.28
CA LYS A 218 -2.67 -5.03 8.06
C LYS A 218 -3.32 -6.39 8.36
N GLU A 219 -2.99 -7.00 9.50
CA GLU A 219 -3.48 -8.30 9.93
C GLU A 219 -4.93 -8.26 10.45
N GLU A 220 -5.41 -7.09 10.88
CA GLU A 220 -6.79 -6.90 11.35
C GLU A 220 -7.78 -6.69 10.21
N LEU A 221 -7.27 -6.25 9.07
CA LEU A 221 -8.02 -5.84 7.89
C LEU A 221 -8.15 -6.97 6.88
N ARG A 222 -9.32 -7.00 6.22
CA ARG A 222 -9.61 -7.96 5.15
C ARG A 222 -8.69 -7.73 3.95
N ARG A 223 -7.90 -8.72 3.53
CA ARG A 223 -7.12 -8.61 2.29
C ARG A 223 -8.02 -8.35 1.08
N ASN A 224 -7.71 -7.30 0.33
CA ASN A 224 -8.46 -6.95 -0.87
C ASN A 224 -8.05 -7.83 -2.06
N LEU A 225 -8.80 -8.91 -2.28
CA LEU A 225 -8.61 -9.81 -3.43
C LEU A 225 -9.07 -9.19 -4.76
N ASP A 226 -9.90 -8.15 -4.73
CA ASP A 226 -10.45 -7.51 -5.93
C ASP A 226 -9.47 -6.54 -6.61
N LYS A 227 -8.30 -6.26 -6.01
CA LYS A 227 -7.25 -5.45 -6.66
C LYS A 227 -6.75 -6.09 -7.95
N LYS A 228 -6.72 -7.42 -8.02
CA LYS A 228 -6.25 -8.15 -9.19
C LYS A 228 -7.28 -8.02 -10.31
N LYS A 229 -6.94 -7.29 -11.36
CA LYS A 229 -7.78 -7.21 -12.55
C LYS A 229 -7.91 -8.60 -13.17
N ILE A 230 -9.16 -9.06 -13.28
CA ILE A 230 -9.46 -10.37 -13.86
C ILE A 230 -9.30 -10.26 -15.37
N ASN A 231 -8.46 -11.11 -15.96
CA ASN A 231 -8.40 -11.24 -17.41
C ASN A 231 -9.65 -12.00 -17.88
N PRO A 232 -10.57 -11.37 -18.63
CA PRO A 232 -11.81 -12.02 -19.05
C PRO A 232 -11.61 -13.24 -19.94
N THR A 233 -10.42 -13.40 -20.53
CA THR A 233 -10.08 -14.56 -21.38
C THR A 233 -9.35 -15.68 -20.64
N ALA A 234 -8.96 -15.46 -19.38
CA ALA A 234 -8.20 -16.40 -18.57
C ALA A 234 -8.70 -16.39 -17.12
N ILE A 235 -10.02 -16.51 -16.95
CA ILE A 235 -10.65 -16.58 -15.63
C ILE A 235 -10.40 -17.97 -15.05
N ALA A 236 -9.74 -18.05 -13.90
CA ALA A 236 -9.45 -19.29 -13.20
C ALA A 236 -10.37 -19.47 -11.98
N ILE A 237 -10.34 -20.66 -11.36
CA ILE A 237 -11.09 -20.90 -10.12
C ILE A 237 -10.67 -19.95 -8.99
N SER A 238 -9.43 -19.45 -9.06
CA SER A 238 -8.91 -18.42 -8.15
C SER A 238 -9.63 -17.09 -8.23
N ASP A 239 -10.33 -16.81 -9.33
CA ASP A 239 -10.97 -15.51 -9.54
C ASP A 239 -12.45 -15.51 -9.13
N LEU A 240 -12.97 -16.67 -8.70
CA LEU A 240 -14.34 -16.84 -8.25
C LEU A 240 -14.68 -15.93 -7.06
N LYS A 241 -15.77 -15.19 -7.21
CA LYS A 241 -16.37 -14.31 -6.20
C LYS A 241 -17.89 -14.27 -6.35
N GLU A 242 -18.57 -13.60 -5.41
CA GLU A 242 -20.03 -13.41 -5.47
C GLU A 242 -20.46 -12.86 -6.84
N GLY A 243 -21.50 -13.45 -7.44
CA GLY A 243 -21.98 -13.11 -8.78
C GLY A 243 -21.31 -13.87 -9.92
N PHE A 244 -20.29 -14.69 -9.68
CA PHE A 244 -19.76 -15.56 -10.74
C PHE A 244 -20.67 -16.77 -10.97
N VAL A 245 -20.73 -17.21 -12.21
CA VAL A 245 -21.39 -18.44 -12.66
C VAL A 245 -20.34 -19.36 -13.27
N PHE A 246 -20.44 -20.66 -13.02
CA PHE A 246 -19.57 -21.67 -13.63
C PHE A 246 -20.28 -23.00 -13.75
N ASP A 247 -19.77 -23.90 -14.57
CA ASP A 247 -20.30 -25.25 -14.73
C ASP A 247 -19.50 -26.25 -13.90
N TYR A 248 -20.23 -27.12 -13.18
CA TYR A 248 -19.67 -28.22 -12.41
C TYR A 248 -20.68 -29.38 -12.35
N ASP A 249 -20.20 -30.59 -12.64
CA ASP A 249 -21.01 -31.83 -12.64
C ASP A 249 -22.26 -31.74 -13.55
N LEU A 250 -22.11 -31.12 -14.73
CA LEU A 250 -23.16 -30.88 -15.73
C LEU A 250 -24.27 -29.88 -15.31
N TYR A 251 -24.08 -29.16 -14.20
CA TYR A 251 -24.97 -28.08 -13.75
C TYR A 251 -24.24 -26.75 -13.74
N SER A 252 -24.97 -25.66 -14.01
CA SER A 252 -24.49 -24.30 -13.79
C SER A 252 -24.75 -23.88 -12.34
N TRP A 253 -23.75 -23.25 -11.75
CA TRP A 253 -23.74 -22.82 -10.35
C TRP A 253 -23.43 -21.34 -10.26
N MET A 254 -24.24 -20.59 -9.51
CA MET A 254 -24.00 -19.18 -9.19
C MET A 254 -23.46 -19.05 -7.77
N ILE A 255 -22.39 -18.29 -7.59
CA ILE A 255 -21.86 -17.95 -6.26
C ILE A 255 -22.72 -16.84 -5.65
N THR A 256 -23.40 -17.17 -4.57
CA THR A 256 -24.32 -16.25 -3.89
C THR A 256 -23.71 -15.63 -2.64
N PHE A 257 -22.68 -16.26 -2.06
CA PHE A 257 -22.07 -15.80 -0.83
C PHE A 257 -20.62 -16.28 -0.70
N MET A 258 -19.77 -15.45 -0.11
CA MET A 258 -18.36 -15.76 0.14
C MET A 258 -17.95 -15.42 1.58
N ILE A 259 -17.21 -16.34 2.19
CA ILE A 259 -16.41 -16.11 3.41
C ILE A 259 -14.94 -16.15 3.00
N GLN A 260 -14.17 -15.17 3.48
CA GLN A 260 -12.72 -15.12 3.32
C GLN A 260 -12.04 -15.45 4.65
N TYR A 261 -10.98 -16.24 4.59
CA TYR A 261 -10.13 -16.55 5.73
C TYR A 261 -8.71 -16.09 5.42
N ASP A 262 -8.23 -15.10 6.16
CA ASP A 262 -6.85 -14.63 6.05
C ASP A 262 -6.04 -15.22 7.19
N TRP A 263 -5.14 -16.14 6.86
CA TRP A 263 -4.32 -16.83 7.84
C TRP A 263 -3.06 -16.05 8.21
N LEU A 264 -2.54 -16.28 9.42
CA LEU A 264 -1.27 -15.70 9.90
C LEU A 264 -0.06 -16.14 9.05
N SER A 265 -0.18 -17.27 8.35
CA SER A 265 0.82 -17.74 7.37
C SER A 265 0.93 -16.85 6.13
N GLY A 266 -0.03 -15.93 5.92
CA GLY A 266 -0.08 -15.07 4.74
C GLY A 266 -0.87 -15.64 3.56
N SER A 267 -1.48 -16.83 3.66
CA SER A 267 -2.42 -17.35 2.62
C SER A 267 -3.86 -16.92 2.88
N THR A 268 -4.66 -16.77 1.82
CA THR A 268 -6.09 -16.45 1.88
C THR A 268 -6.91 -17.60 1.32
N ASP A 269 -7.71 -18.24 2.16
CA ASP A 269 -8.69 -19.22 1.72
C ASP A 269 -10.08 -18.59 1.56
N ARG A 270 -10.95 -19.27 0.81
CA ARG A 270 -12.34 -18.85 0.63
C ARG A 270 -13.31 -20.02 0.79
N LEU A 271 -14.44 -19.78 1.43
CA LEU A 271 -15.61 -20.66 1.38
C LEU A 271 -16.71 -19.97 0.60
N LEU A 272 -17.08 -20.58 -0.52
CA LEU A 272 -18.09 -20.09 -1.45
C LEU A 272 -19.37 -20.90 -1.25
N GLN A 273 -20.51 -20.22 -1.09
CA GLN A 273 -21.82 -20.84 -1.22
C GLN A 273 -22.30 -20.65 -2.65
N MET A 274 -22.73 -21.74 -3.25
CA MET A 274 -23.21 -21.76 -4.62
C MET A 274 -24.57 -22.40 -4.73
N VAL A 275 -25.36 -21.88 -5.66
CA VAL A 275 -26.75 -22.29 -5.90
C VAL A 275 -26.89 -22.63 -7.37
N SER A 276 -27.47 -23.78 -7.66
CA SER A 276 -27.79 -24.20 -9.03
C SER A 276 -29.17 -23.71 -9.45
N ASP A 277 -29.47 -23.82 -10.75
CA ASP A 277 -30.77 -23.45 -11.31
C ASP A 277 -31.94 -24.28 -10.75
N SER A 278 -31.68 -25.49 -10.24
CA SER A 278 -32.67 -26.33 -9.54
C SER A 278 -32.95 -25.88 -8.09
N GLY A 279 -32.17 -24.93 -7.56
CA GLY A 279 -32.23 -24.50 -6.17
C GLY A 279 -31.38 -25.34 -5.22
N ASP A 280 -30.60 -26.29 -5.73
CA ASP A 280 -29.66 -27.06 -4.91
C ASP A 280 -28.51 -26.16 -4.44
N ASN A 281 -28.13 -26.30 -3.17
CA ASN A 281 -27.06 -25.51 -2.54
C ASN A 281 -25.85 -26.39 -2.25
N LYS A 282 -24.66 -25.90 -2.57
CA LYS A 282 -23.38 -26.56 -2.22
C LYS A 282 -22.39 -25.55 -1.67
N LEU A 283 -21.35 -26.07 -1.00
CA LEU A 283 -20.21 -25.27 -0.55
C LEU A 283 -18.97 -25.67 -1.35
N LEU A 284 -18.19 -24.67 -1.76
CA LEU A 284 -16.91 -24.84 -2.42
C LEU A 284 -15.85 -24.11 -1.59
N TYR A 285 -14.97 -24.86 -0.95
CA TYR A 285 -13.83 -24.33 -0.22
C TYR A 285 -12.60 -24.31 -1.13
N LEU A 286 -12.02 -23.12 -1.31
CA LEU A 286 -10.82 -22.88 -2.09
C LEU A 286 -9.65 -22.66 -1.13
N GLN A 287 -8.78 -23.66 -1.03
CA GLN A 287 -7.60 -23.62 -0.19
C GLN A 287 -6.40 -23.13 -0.99
N GLU A 288 -5.79 -22.01 -0.59
CA GLU A 288 -4.59 -21.48 -1.22
C GLU A 288 -3.34 -22.18 -0.68
N GLN A 289 -2.51 -22.66 -1.59
CA GLN A 289 -1.21 -23.26 -1.30
C GLN A 289 -0.14 -22.60 -2.19
N PHE A 290 1.14 -22.79 -1.85
CA PHE A 290 2.26 -22.23 -2.62
C PHE A 290 2.24 -22.57 -4.13
N SER A 291 1.61 -23.67 -4.52
CA SER A 291 1.58 -24.16 -5.90
C SER A 291 0.27 -23.86 -6.65
N GLY A 292 -0.72 -23.26 -6.00
CA GLY A 292 -2.03 -23.01 -6.60
C GLY A 292 -3.18 -23.17 -5.61
N ILE A 293 -4.40 -23.33 -6.13
CA ILE A 293 -5.60 -23.47 -5.33
C ILE A 293 -6.10 -24.91 -5.40
N ILE A 294 -6.45 -25.48 -4.26
CA ILE A 294 -7.08 -26.79 -4.16
C ILE A 294 -8.57 -26.61 -3.85
N PRO A 295 -9.48 -26.96 -4.77
CA PRO A 295 -10.90 -26.91 -4.52
C PRO A 295 -11.39 -28.14 -3.76
N TRP A 296 -12.23 -27.89 -2.77
CA TRP A 296 -12.91 -28.89 -1.95
C TRP A 296 -14.42 -28.67 -2.03
N MET A 297 -15.15 -29.67 -2.47
CA MET A 297 -16.62 -29.67 -2.42
C MET A 297 -17.05 -30.08 -1.02
N GLU A 298 -17.65 -29.16 -0.28
CA GLU A 298 -17.93 -29.35 1.14
C GLU A 298 -19.42 -29.46 1.45
N THR A 299 -19.73 -30.21 2.51
CA THR A 299 -21.03 -30.24 3.15
C THR A 299 -20.87 -29.95 4.63
N LYS A 300 -21.67 -29.02 5.16
CA LYS A 300 -21.68 -28.73 6.60
C LYS A 300 -22.31 -29.92 7.34
N SER A 301 -21.62 -30.43 8.35
CA SER A 301 -22.09 -31.54 9.17
C SER A 301 -22.61 -31.04 10.51
N GLU A 302 -23.91 -31.20 10.75
CA GLU A 302 -24.55 -30.85 12.02
C GLU A 302 -24.48 -31.97 13.07
N ASN A 303 -24.36 -33.22 12.60
CA ASN A 303 -24.43 -34.42 13.43
C ASN A 303 -23.06 -35.03 13.74
N PHE A 304 -21.98 -34.37 13.34
CA PHE A 304 -20.63 -34.87 13.62
C PHE A 304 -20.38 -34.77 15.13
N LYS A 305 -20.37 -35.92 15.81
CA LYS A 305 -19.98 -36.00 17.22
C LYS A 305 -18.47 -35.85 17.32
N PHE A 306 -18.00 -34.61 17.35
CA PHE A 306 -16.61 -34.35 17.66
C PHE A 306 -16.35 -34.78 19.11
N PRO A 307 -15.25 -35.48 19.41
CA PRO A 307 -14.85 -35.76 20.79
C PRO A 307 -14.93 -34.45 21.58
N SER A 308 -15.52 -34.48 22.79
CA SER A 308 -15.67 -33.27 23.61
C SER A 308 -14.30 -32.64 23.81
N PHE A 309 -14.04 -31.57 23.08
CA PHE A 309 -12.82 -30.82 23.10
C PHE A 309 -13.10 -29.49 23.78
N ASP A 310 -12.37 -29.20 24.84
CA ASP A 310 -12.45 -27.94 25.54
C ASP A 310 -11.13 -27.18 25.29
N LYS A 311 -11.19 -26.22 24.37
CA LYS A 311 -10.06 -25.34 24.05
C LYS A 311 -9.55 -24.62 25.30
N SER A 312 -10.44 -24.28 26.22
CA SER A 312 -10.10 -23.56 27.46
C SER A 312 -9.40 -24.44 28.49
N ALA A 313 -9.66 -25.76 28.46
CA ALA A 313 -9.00 -26.73 29.34
C ALA A 313 -7.58 -27.09 28.89
N GLY A 314 -7.09 -26.52 27.78
CA GLY A 314 -5.79 -26.86 27.21
C GLY A 314 -5.70 -28.31 26.75
N SER A 315 -6.84 -28.96 26.46
CA SER A 315 -6.79 -30.29 25.88
C SER A 315 -6.16 -30.20 24.48
N ASN A 316 -5.42 -31.24 24.08
CA ASN A 316 -4.80 -31.28 22.76
C ASN A 316 -5.80 -31.78 21.74
N ILE A 317 -5.86 -31.10 20.59
CA ILE A 317 -6.71 -31.54 19.49
C ILE A 317 -6.21 -32.90 19.04
N PRO A 318 -7.11 -33.88 18.82
CA PRO A 318 -6.68 -35.21 18.43
C PRO A 318 -5.91 -35.13 17.11
N TYR A 319 -4.80 -35.85 17.02
CA TYR A 319 -4.03 -35.95 15.79
C TYR A 319 -4.73 -36.81 14.73
N SER A 320 -5.72 -37.61 15.12
CA SER A 320 -6.48 -38.47 14.21
C SER A 320 -7.95 -38.56 14.63
N LEU A 321 -8.84 -38.69 13.66
CA LEU A 321 -10.28 -38.85 13.82
C LEU A 321 -10.75 -40.07 13.01
N ASP A 322 -11.67 -40.86 13.57
CA ASP A 322 -12.37 -41.90 12.82
C ASP A 322 -13.77 -41.40 12.45
N HIS A 323 -14.11 -41.46 11.17
CA HIS A 323 -15.44 -41.10 10.68
C HIS A 323 -15.89 -42.07 9.59
N ASN A 324 -17.01 -42.76 9.83
CA ASN A 324 -17.57 -43.78 8.93
C ASN A 324 -16.57 -44.90 8.57
N GLY A 325 -15.67 -45.25 9.49
CA GLY A 325 -14.65 -46.29 9.29
C GLY A 325 -13.43 -45.84 8.49
N GLU A 326 -13.33 -44.55 8.17
CA GLU A 326 -12.15 -43.95 7.56
C GLU A 326 -11.39 -43.14 8.62
N ASN A 327 -10.07 -43.30 8.65
CA ASN A 327 -9.18 -42.55 9.54
C ASN A 327 -8.69 -41.27 8.84
N TYR A 328 -8.84 -40.15 9.52
CA TYR A 328 -8.40 -38.83 9.10
C TYR A 328 -7.30 -38.33 10.02
N SER A 329 -6.16 -37.92 9.47
CA SER A 329 -5.03 -37.37 10.23
C SER A 329 -4.99 -35.85 10.12
N LEU A 330 -4.61 -35.17 11.21
CA LEU A 330 -4.44 -33.72 11.23
C LEU A 330 -3.32 -33.33 10.27
N SER A 331 -3.67 -32.63 9.20
CA SER A 331 -2.74 -32.20 8.16
C SER A 331 -2.28 -30.76 8.40
N GLN A 332 -3.21 -29.86 8.76
CA GLN A 332 -2.91 -28.44 8.95
C GLN A 332 -3.68 -27.84 10.12
N THR A 333 -3.03 -26.88 10.78
CA THR A 333 -3.63 -25.99 11.77
C THR A 333 -3.33 -24.56 11.36
N ASN A 334 -4.36 -23.75 11.17
CA ASN A 334 -4.21 -22.35 10.79
C ASN A 334 -4.97 -21.46 11.79
N ASP A 335 -4.32 -20.42 12.27
CA ASP A 335 -4.97 -19.33 12.98
C ASP A 335 -5.00 -18.10 12.09
N GLY A 336 -6.03 -17.28 12.23
CA GLY A 336 -6.19 -16.09 11.40
C GLY A 336 -7.50 -15.35 11.64
N LYS A 337 -7.94 -14.65 10.60
CA LYS A 337 -9.14 -13.81 10.63
C LYS A 337 -10.16 -14.30 9.62
N LEU A 338 -11.41 -14.38 10.05
CA LEU A 338 -12.58 -14.64 9.22
C LEU A 338 -13.25 -13.32 8.87
N PHE A 339 -13.56 -13.15 7.58
CA PHE A 339 -14.34 -12.03 7.07
C PHE A 339 -15.58 -12.55 6.36
N HIS A 340 -16.75 -12.09 6.81
CA HIS A 340 -18.02 -12.37 6.14
C HIS A 340 -18.55 -11.11 5.47
N LYS A 341 -19.13 -11.25 4.27
CA LYS A 341 -19.71 -10.12 3.52
C LYS A 341 -18.70 -8.98 3.33
N LYS A 342 -19.20 -7.73 3.34
CA LYS A 342 -18.44 -6.47 3.28
C LYS A 342 -17.85 -6.06 4.65
N GLN A 343 -17.64 -7.00 5.58
CA GLN A 343 -16.94 -6.66 6.82
C GLN A 343 -15.47 -6.36 6.55
N ILE A 344 -15.01 -5.24 7.12
CA ILE A 344 -13.63 -4.77 7.01
C ILE A 344 -12.76 -5.39 8.11
N LEU A 345 -13.34 -5.58 9.31
CA LEU A 345 -12.65 -6.16 10.47
C LEU A 345 -12.92 -7.66 10.58
N GLY A 346 -11.85 -8.40 10.85
CA GLY A 346 -11.88 -9.84 10.94
C GLY A 346 -12.25 -10.34 12.33
N SER A 347 -13.00 -11.44 12.38
CA SER A 347 -13.20 -12.21 13.62
C SER A 347 -12.07 -13.23 13.77
N GLU A 348 -11.54 -13.42 14.98
CA GLU A 348 -10.55 -14.48 15.23
C GLU A 348 -11.12 -15.85 14.85
N VAL A 349 -10.28 -16.66 14.21
CA VAL A 349 -10.65 -18.00 13.78
C VAL A 349 -9.46 -18.95 13.84
N SER A 350 -9.71 -20.17 14.31
CA SER A 350 -8.78 -21.29 14.19
C SER A 350 -9.38 -22.34 13.25
N GLN A 351 -8.57 -22.92 12.38
CA GLN A 351 -8.92 -24.01 11.49
C GLN A 351 -8.07 -25.23 11.81
N TYR A 352 -8.72 -26.39 11.86
CA TYR A 352 -8.08 -27.70 11.90
C TYR A 352 -8.53 -28.50 10.69
N PHE A 353 -7.58 -28.88 9.86
CA PHE A 353 -7.84 -29.54 8.59
C PHE A 353 -7.26 -30.95 8.62
N PHE A 354 -8.15 -31.94 8.58
CA PHE A 354 -7.80 -33.34 8.60
C PHE A 354 -8.01 -33.96 7.22
N LEU A 355 -7.12 -34.87 6.84
CA LEU A 355 -7.16 -35.58 5.56
C LEU A 355 -7.19 -37.08 5.78
N ASN A 356 -7.89 -37.81 4.90
CA ASN A 356 -7.80 -39.26 4.87
C ASN A 356 -6.42 -39.71 4.32
N SER A 357 -6.14 -41.02 4.33
CA SER A 357 -4.87 -41.58 3.85
C SER A 357 -4.52 -41.25 2.39
N ASP A 358 -5.54 -40.96 1.58
CA ASP A 358 -5.41 -40.77 0.14
C ASP A 358 -5.45 -39.29 -0.26
N ASP A 359 -5.57 -38.37 0.71
CA ASP A 359 -5.74 -36.92 0.50
C ASP A 359 -6.90 -36.54 -0.45
N THR A 360 -7.93 -37.39 -0.53
CA THR A 360 -9.11 -37.21 -1.39
C THR A 360 -10.32 -36.68 -0.62
N LYS A 361 -10.36 -36.88 0.70
CA LYS A 361 -11.43 -36.43 1.58
C LYS A 361 -10.86 -35.64 2.75
N SER A 362 -11.64 -34.69 3.24
CA SER A 362 -11.25 -33.85 4.36
C SER A 362 -12.34 -33.74 5.43
N ILE A 363 -11.89 -33.52 6.66
CA ILE A 363 -12.73 -32.99 7.74
C ILE A 363 -12.11 -31.65 8.14
N ARG A 364 -12.84 -30.57 7.91
CA ARG A 364 -12.43 -29.21 8.25
C ARG A 364 -13.24 -28.70 9.42
N ILE A 365 -12.55 -28.25 10.45
CA ILE A 365 -13.15 -27.72 11.68
C ILE A 365 -12.77 -26.26 11.77
N ILE A 366 -13.78 -25.39 11.79
CA ILE A 366 -13.64 -23.95 11.95
C ILE A 366 -14.12 -23.56 13.33
N TRP A 367 -13.23 -22.96 14.12
CA TRP A 367 -13.46 -22.57 15.49
C TRP A 367 -13.48 -21.04 15.60
N LEU A 368 -14.63 -20.46 15.98
CA LEU A 368 -14.80 -19.00 16.12
C LEU A 368 -14.72 -18.56 17.58
N SER A 369 -15.20 -19.40 18.50
CA SER A 369 -15.09 -19.21 19.95
C SER A 369 -15.26 -20.56 20.65
N ASP A 370 -14.97 -20.65 21.95
CA ASP A 370 -14.98 -21.90 22.72
C ASP A 370 -16.27 -22.74 22.57
N SER A 371 -17.40 -22.10 22.32
CA SER A 371 -18.71 -22.75 22.12
C SER A 371 -19.23 -22.71 20.68
N ASN A 372 -18.53 -22.06 19.76
CA ASN A 372 -18.96 -21.87 18.38
C ASN A 372 -17.94 -22.44 17.39
N TYR A 373 -18.24 -23.63 16.89
CA TYR A 373 -17.48 -24.26 15.81
C TYR A 373 -18.41 -24.80 14.73
N SER A 374 -17.86 -24.99 13.53
CA SER A 374 -18.53 -25.64 12.40
C SER A 374 -17.64 -26.70 11.80
N ILE A 375 -18.22 -27.83 11.45
CA ILE A 375 -17.52 -28.97 10.84
C ILE A 375 -18.01 -29.12 9.41
N TYR A 376 -17.07 -29.28 8.49
CA TYR A 376 -17.31 -29.48 7.08
C TYR A 376 -16.64 -30.79 6.65
N LEU A 377 -17.38 -31.58 5.87
CA LEU A 377 -16.86 -32.78 5.22
C LEU A 377 -16.60 -32.42 3.76
N GLY A 378 -15.36 -32.56 3.31
CA GLY A 378 -14.92 -32.15 1.98
C GLY A 378 -14.48 -33.31 1.11
N GLU A 379 -14.71 -33.18 -0.19
CA GLU A 379 -14.13 -34.04 -1.23
C GLU A 379 -13.26 -33.18 -2.15
N LYS A 380 -12.00 -33.57 -2.33
CA LYS A 380 -11.06 -32.87 -3.20
C LYS A 380 -11.51 -32.97 -4.65
N LYS A 381 -11.47 -31.85 -5.37
CA LYS A 381 -11.71 -31.80 -6.81
C LYS A 381 -10.48 -31.25 -7.53
N GLU A 382 -10.41 -31.53 -8.82
CA GLU A 382 -9.41 -30.96 -9.70
C GLU A 382 -9.98 -29.69 -10.35
N GLU A 383 -9.13 -28.71 -10.64
CA GLU A 383 -9.54 -27.44 -11.24
C GLU A 383 -10.26 -27.63 -12.58
N ARG A 384 -9.86 -28.61 -13.39
CA ARG A 384 -10.49 -28.95 -14.68
C ARG A 384 -11.93 -29.47 -14.59
N HIS A 385 -12.48 -29.65 -13.38
CA HIS A 385 -13.89 -29.98 -13.21
C HIS A 385 -14.78 -28.73 -13.18
N PHE A 386 -14.18 -27.53 -13.19
CA PHE A 386 -14.85 -26.25 -13.14
C PHE A 386 -14.64 -25.52 -14.46
N ASP A 387 -15.68 -25.45 -15.28
CA ASP A 387 -15.62 -24.90 -16.63
C ASP A 387 -16.54 -23.68 -16.78
N ASN A 388 -16.45 -22.98 -17.91
CA ASN A 388 -17.34 -21.87 -18.28
C ASN A 388 -17.51 -20.82 -17.17
N ILE A 389 -16.40 -20.45 -16.52
CA ILE A 389 -16.42 -19.44 -15.48
C ILE A 389 -16.70 -18.07 -16.12
N LEU A 390 -17.82 -17.46 -15.74
CA LEU A 390 -18.33 -16.20 -16.26
C LEU A 390 -18.76 -15.30 -15.10
N HIS A 391 -18.62 -13.98 -15.25
CA HIS A 391 -19.21 -13.02 -14.33
C HIS A 391 -20.66 -12.73 -14.73
N SER A 392 -21.63 -12.91 -13.82
CA SER A 392 -22.99 -12.43 -14.07
C SER A 392 -22.97 -10.90 -13.96
N SER A 393 -22.96 -10.24 -15.12
CA SER A 393 -22.99 -8.77 -15.24
C SER A 393 -24.21 -8.15 -14.61
#